data_AF-A0A8E6B724-F1
#
_entry.id   AF-A0A8E6B724-F1
#
_cell.length_a   1.000
_cell.length_b   1.000
_cell.length_c   1.000
_cell.angle_alpha   90.00
_cell.angle_beta   90.00
_cell.angle_gamma   90.00
#
_symmetry.space_group_name_H-M   'P 1'
#
loop_
_entity.id
_entity.type
_entity.pdbx_description
1 polymer ?
#
loop_
_entity_poly.entity_id
_entity_poly.type
_entity_poly.pdbx_seq_one_letter_code
_entity_poly.pdbx_strand_id
1 'polypeptide(L)'
;MKKPIAIFGELNRSFTFHFGILSFVLAFIAAEQVVVRNDDLERTIALYAFLPLVIIGIFLTLKSLNRLTLLSFSDTGFTLKSRNHKIEYKDSDLLAVSSFHSDFFVMGNFAGFQHKGEFVLANTSGISRQPFDYIYKAAFGDPLYHFYKRNLNRLIEQASENLELNIPLPGLGWRLSNQGLFVESGEEVAFLSWAEIATYYLLDGEIRVWKYGEEEASLCIKHTSLNANVLLGVLYKRLGERSEIKMRRDSSDSSSPGLGRKLFERKLSSFVIRLVKLFECFLICLLATSFAVGIGRETQLLGILVGISGNVFGIYILYNGLFGGSKIIVYEKGFNLHYWKKENIVRYEQIDKFSWVPKTESFHGVYICTSIKVSIVPLNEAEIKPFRFTFSHQKGGDSQFDDFRDNLARLIGYRMSLQIRNDKSLAWCSKLVFNSDALSCPKIITGFMKTKSGTIPYREISNFNMERGVFYLYQQAKPKAVLKLNMKAMNFYPGYFCLQWLIQASNQGSLAVQSKQDSEEAKAPQDET
;
A
#
# COMPACT_ATOMS: atom_id res chain seq x y z
N MET A 1 -33.03 -7.79 -8.86
CA MET A 1 -32.89 -7.71 -7.39
C MET A 1 -31.46 -8.11 -7.00
N LYS A 2 -30.76 -7.27 -6.24
CA LYS A 2 -29.39 -7.57 -5.77
C LYS A 2 -29.47 -8.58 -4.61
N LYS A 3 -28.56 -9.57 -4.59
CA LYS A 3 -28.48 -10.55 -3.49
C LYS A 3 -28.10 -9.81 -2.18
N PRO A 4 -28.71 -10.15 -1.03
CA PRO A 4 -28.32 -9.56 0.25
C PRO A 4 -26.86 -9.89 0.57
N ILE A 5 -26.16 -8.95 1.20
CA ILE A 5 -24.76 -9.10 1.60
C ILE A 5 -24.75 -9.50 3.06
N ALA A 6 -24.07 -10.61 3.38
CA ALA A 6 -23.83 -10.96 4.77
C ALA A 6 -22.74 -10.05 5.33
N ILE A 7 -23.09 -9.29 6.36
CA ILE A 7 -22.14 -8.49 7.12
C ILE A 7 -21.81 -9.23 8.41
N PHE A 8 -20.53 -9.36 8.69
CA PHE A 8 -20.07 -9.95 9.93
C PHE A 8 -19.79 -8.83 10.92
N GLY A 9 -20.42 -8.88 12.09
CA GLY A 9 -20.07 -7.96 13.19
C GLY A 9 -18.65 -8.24 13.66
N GLU A 10 -17.91 -7.19 14.03
CA GLU A 10 -16.57 -7.26 14.63
C GLU A 10 -16.59 -8.05 15.94
N LEU A 11 -16.51 -9.37 15.84
CA LEU A 11 -15.99 -10.20 16.91
C LEU A 11 -15.18 -11.30 16.28
N ASN A 12 -13.90 -10.98 16.07
CA ASN A 12 -12.76 -11.88 16.14
C ASN A 12 -13.01 -13.30 15.59
N ARG A 13 -13.68 -13.42 14.44
CA ARG A 13 -14.12 -14.73 13.93
C ARG A 13 -12.92 -15.62 13.66
N SER A 14 -11.79 -15.05 13.22
CA SER A 14 -10.53 -15.78 13.14
C SER A 14 -10.15 -16.32 14.51
N PHE A 15 -10.00 -15.47 15.53
CA PHE A 15 -9.62 -15.94 16.87
C PHE A 15 -10.65 -16.89 17.47
N THR A 16 -11.95 -16.60 17.49
CA THR A 16 -12.97 -17.45 18.13
C THR A 16 -13.17 -18.78 17.38
N PHE A 17 -13.14 -18.77 16.04
CA PHE A 17 -13.24 -20.00 15.24
C PHE A 17 -11.94 -20.81 15.30
N HIS A 18 -10.78 -20.17 15.20
CA HIS A 18 -9.49 -20.85 15.29
C HIS A 18 -9.22 -21.30 16.72
N PHE A 19 -9.66 -20.58 17.74
CA PHE A 19 -9.61 -21.00 19.15
C PHE A 19 -10.57 -22.16 19.38
N GLY A 20 -11.76 -22.16 18.79
CA GLY A 20 -12.68 -23.29 18.82
C GLY A 20 -12.07 -24.54 18.18
N ILE A 21 -11.52 -24.42 16.97
CA ILE A 21 -10.83 -25.51 16.26
C ILE A 21 -9.58 -25.95 17.02
N LEU A 22 -8.74 -25.03 17.49
CA LEU A 22 -7.53 -25.34 18.23
C LEU A 22 -7.86 -26.04 19.55
N SER A 23 -8.89 -25.60 20.27
CA SER A 23 -9.37 -26.26 21.48
C SER A 23 -9.88 -27.66 21.18
N PHE A 24 -10.58 -27.85 20.07
CA PHE A 24 -11.03 -29.17 19.62
C PHE A 24 -9.86 -30.08 19.23
N VAL A 25 -8.87 -29.57 18.48
CA VAL A 25 -7.67 -30.31 18.09
C VAL A 25 -6.81 -30.66 19.30
N LEU A 26 -6.62 -29.73 20.23
CA LEU A 26 -5.89 -30.00 21.49
C LEU A 26 -6.63 -31.03 22.35
N ALA A 27 -7.95 -30.95 22.44
CA ALA A 27 -8.76 -31.95 23.13
C ALA A 27 -8.65 -33.33 22.46
N PHE A 28 -8.64 -33.38 21.13
CA PHE A 28 -8.49 -34.62 20.37
C PHE A 28 -7.09 -35.24 20.54
N ILE A 29 -6.02 -34.44 20.42
CA ILE A 29 -4.65 -34.89 20.65
C ILE A 29 -4.46 -35.37 22.10
N ALA A 30 -5.01 -34.64 23.07
CA ALA A 30 -4.97 -35.07 24.46
C ALA A 30 -5.73 -36.38 24.66
N ALA A 31 -6.90 -36.55 24.06
CA ALA A 31 -7.64 -37.81 24.11
C ALA A 31 -6.85 -38.97 23.47
N GLU A 32 -6.20 -38.76 22.33
CA GLU A 32 -5.41 -39.79 21.65
C GLU A 32 -4.18 -40.22 22.47
N GLN A 33 -3.45 -39.25 23.06
CA GLN A 33 -2.29 -39.52 23.93
C GLN A 33 -2.68 -40.31 25.18
N VAL A 34 -3.88 -40.07 25.70
CA VAL A 34 -4.41 -40.78 26.89
C VAL A 34 -5.02 -42.14 26.51
N VAL A 35 -5.44 -42.35 25.25
CA VAL A 35 -5.82 -43.69 24.73
C VAL A 35 -4.61 -44.61 24.58
N VAL A 36 -3.40 -44.08 24.42
CA VAL A 36 -2.17 -44.89 24.38
C VAL A 36 -1.73 -45.38 25.78
N ARG A 37 -2.17 -44.71 26.86
CA ARG A 37 -2.00 -45.19 28.24
C ARG A 37 -3.21 -46.02 28.66
N ASN A 38 -2.98 -47.14 29.35
CA ASN A 38 -4.02 -48.14 29.65
C ASN A 38 -4.80 -47.87 30.95
N ASP A 39 -4.69 -46.66 31.52
CA ASP A 39 -5.40 -46.28 32.75
C ASP A 39 -6.71 -45.55 32.42
N ASP A 40 -7.83 -46.24 32.64
CA ASP A 40 -9.19 -45.72 32.40
C ASP A 40 -9.53 -44.46 33.22
N LEU A 41 -8.85 -44.25 34.36
CA LEU A 41 -9.04 -43.08 35.21
C LEU A 41 -8.44 -41.80 34.57
N GLU A 42 -7.26 -41.88 33.97
CA GLU A 42 -6.63 -40.75 33.28
C GLU A 42 -7.46 -40.32 32.06
N ARG A 43 -8.02 -41.30 31.31
CA ARG A 43 -8.93 -41.06 30.17
C ARG A 43 -10.16 -40.28 30.60
N THR A 44 -10.76 -40.69 31.71
CA THR A 44 -11.98 -40.09 32.23
C THR A 44 -11.72 -38.65 32.68
N ILE A 45 -10.64 -38.41 33.44
CA ILE A 45 -10.26 -37.07 33.91
C ILE A 45 -9.94 -36.14 32.73
N ALA A 46 -9.19 -36.61 31.73
CA ALA A 46 -8.89 -35.82 30.54
C ALA A 46 -10.18 -35.44 29.78
N LEU A 47 -11.08 -36.40 29.54
CA LEU A 47 -12.35 -36.15 28.84
C LEU A 47 -13.19 -35.08 29.56
N TYR A 48 -13.31 -35.18 30.90
CA TYR A 48 -14.05 -34.19 31.70
C TYR A 48 -13.35 -32.82 31.76
N ALA A 49 -12.03 -32.75 31.68
CA ALA A 49 -11.29 -31.49 31.66
C ALA A 49 -11.45 -30.74 30.31
N PHE A 50 -11.53 -31.47 29.19
CA PHE A 50 -11.61 -30.87 27.85
C PHE A 50 -13.04 -30.63 27.34
N LEU A 51 -14.04 -31.38 27.83
CA LEU A 51 -15.44 -31.22 27.43
C LEU A 51 -15.98 -29.77 27.60
N PRO A 52 -15.71 -29.05 28.70
CA PRO A 52 -16.13 -27.65 28.86
C PRO A 52 -15.54 -26.73 27.79
N LEU A 53 -14.28 -26.94 27.39
CA LEU A 53 -13.61 -26.13 26.37
C LEU A 53 -14.25 -26.32 24.99
N VAL A 54 -14.61 -27.57 24.64
CA VAL A 54 -15.34 -27.88 23.41
C VAL A 54 -16.74 -27.25 23.42
N ILE A 55 -17.47 -27.35 24.54
CA ILE A 55 -18.80 -26.75 24.69
C ILE A 55 -18.73 -25.22 24.57
N ILE A 56 -17.74 -24.58 25.22
CA ILE A 56 -17.50 -23.14 25.10
C ILE A 56 -17.18 -22.78 23.64
N GLY A 57 -16.34 -23.56 22.95
CA GLY A 57 -16.03 -23.36 21.53
C GLY A 57 -17.26 -23.44 20.62
N ILE A 58 -18.11 -24.45 20.80
CA ILE A 58 -19.37 -24.63 20.07
C ILE A 58 -20.32 -23.47 20.39
N PHE A 59 -20.50 -23.12 21.66
CA PHE A 59 -21.38 -22.03 22.10
C PHE A 59 -20.94 -20.69 21.50
N LEU A 60 -19.64 -20.37 21.55
CA LEU A 60 -19.08 -19.16 20.94
C LEU A 60 -19.25 -19.16 19.41
N THR A 61 -19.10 -20.31 18.76
CA THR A 61 -19.32 -20.47 17.31
C THR A 61 -20.80 -20.25 16.96
N LEU A 62 -21.72 -20.89 17.66
CA LEU A 62 -23.17 -20.71 17.48
C LEU A 62 -23.61 -19.27 17.79
N LYS A 63 -23.07 -18.66 18.85
CA LYS A 63 -23.30 -17.25 19.19
C LYS A 63 -22.77 -16.32 18.10
N SER A 64 -21.65 -16.65 17.45
CA SER A 64 -21.12 -15.90 16.30
C SER A 64 -22.01 -16.06 15.05
N LEU A 65 -22.55 -17.25 14.81
CA LEU A 65 -23.46 -17.52 13.68
C LEU A 65 -24.82 -16.84 13.87
N ASN A 66 -25.30 -16.74 15.11
CA ASN A 66 -26.53 -16.00 15.43
C ASN A 66 -26.37 -14.47 15.29
N ARG A 67 -25.14 -13.95 15.10
CA ARG A 67 -24.86 -12.53 14.87
C ARG A 67 -24.72 -12.18 13.38
N LEU A 68 -25.14 -13.07 12.48
CA LEU A 68 -25.19 -12.75 11.06
C LEU A 68 -26.29 -11.73 10.80
N THR A 69 -25.88 -10.49 10.55
CA THR A 69 -26.77 -9.44 10.07
C THR A 69 -26.66 -9.40 8.56
N LEU A 70 -27.77 -9.68 7.89
CA LEU A 70 -27.88 -9.48 6.45
C LEU A 70 -28.17 -8.02 6.17
N LEU A 71 -27.43 -7.43 5.26
CA LEU A 71 -27.64 -6.06 4.85
C LEU A 71 -28.09 -6.03 3.39
N SER A 72 -29.22 -5.37 3.14
CA SER A 72 -29.77 -5.14 1.81
C SER A 72 -29.93 -3.66 1.54
N PHE A 73 -29.57 -3.22 0.33
CA PHE A 73 -29.60 -1.83 -0.08
C PHE A 73 -30.82 -1.50 -0.92
N SER A 74 -31.36 -0.30 -0.72
CA SER A 74 -32.33 0.35 -1.59
C SER A 74 -31.77 1.67 -2.14
N ASP A 75 -32.52 2.31 -3.03
CA ASP A 75 -32.12 3.60 -3.61
C ASP A 75 -32.19 4.75 -2.60
N THR A 76 -32.87 4.58 -1.48
CA THR A 76 -33.11 5.62 -0.46
C THR A 76 -32.60 5.24 0.93
N GLY A 77 -31.96 4.08 1.08
CA GLY A 77 -31.54 3.57 2.38
C GLY A 77 -31.02 2.14 2.35
N PHE A 78 -31.13 1.48 3.48
CA PHE A 78 -30.74 0.08 3.64
C PHE A 78 -31.53 -0.59 4.76
N THR A 79 -31.55 -1.91 4.74
CA THR A 79 -32.19 -2.74 5.75
C THR A 79 -31.16 -3.61 6.43
N LEU A 80 -31.18 -3.62 7.76
CA LEU A 80 -30.51 -4.60 8.59
C LEU A 80 -31.51 -5.71 8.94
N LYS A 81 -31.25 -6.92 8.47
CA LYS A 81 -32.02 -8.11 8.82
C LYS A 81 -31.17 -9.01 9.73
N SER A 82 -31.47 -8.98 11.02
CA SER A 82 -31.05 -9.98 11.98
C SER A 82 -32.07 -11.14 12.00
N ARG A 83 -31.76 -12.24 12.68
CA ARG A 83 -32.59 -13.46 12.71
C ARG A 83 -34.05 -13.19 13.07
N ASN A 84 -34.29 -12.27 14.00
CA ASN A 84 -35.64 -11.98 14.52
C ASN A 84 -36.13 -10.56 14.20
N HIS A 85 -35.26 -9.68 13.68
CA HIS A 85 -35.54 -8.25 13.57
C HIS A 85 -35.15 -7.74 12.19
N LYS A 86 -36.04 -6.97 11.57
CA LYS A 86 -35.79 -6.22 10.34
C LYS A 86 -35.91 -4.74 10.68
N ILE A 87 -34.81 -4.00 10.56
CA ILE A 87 -34.80 -2.56 10.79
C ILE A 87 -34.43 -1.89 9.46
N GLU A 88 -35.26 -0.94 9.04
CA GLU A 88 -35.04 -0.14 7.84
C GLU A 88 -34.50 1.23 8.25
N TYR A 89 -33.42 1.64 7.61
CA TYR A 89 -32.79 2.95 7.78
C TYR A 89 -32.86 3.68 6.45
N LYS A 90 -33.24 4.95 6.50
CA LYS A 90 -33.12 5.89 5.37
C LYS A 90 -31.69 6.40 5.30
N ASP A 91 -31.28 6.88 4.12
CA ASP A 91 -29.99 7.56 3.96
C ASP A 91 -29.85 8.75 4.93
N SER A 92 -30.97 9.45 5.24
CA SER A 92 -31.01 10.55 6.22
C SER A 92 -30.68 10.13 7.66
N ASP A 93 -30.87 8.85 7.99
CA ASP A 93 -30.61 8.34 9.34
C ASP A 93 -29.11 8.11 9.56
N LEU A 94 -28.31 8.08 8.50
CA LEU A 94 -26.85 7.97 8.60
C LEU A 94 -26.25 9.32 9.00
N LEU A 95 -25.73 9.39 10.23
CA LEU A 95 -25.11 10.59 10.80
C LEU A 95 -23.61 10.68 10.51
N ALA A 96 -22.94 9.54 10.51
CA ALA A 96 -21.50 9.47 10.31
C ALA A 96 -21.09 8.09 9.80
N VAL A 97 -19.92 8.02 9.16
CA VAL A 97 -19.36 6.78 8.63
C VAL A 97 -17.86 6.70 8.91
N SER A 98 -17.43 5.53 9.37
CA SER A 98 -16.03 5.10 9.28
C SER A 98 -15.95 3.92 8.32
N SER A 99 -14.94 3.91 7.47
CA SER A 99 -14.78 2.90 6.42
C SER A 99 -13.32 2.79 6.01
N PHE A 100 -12.85 1.57 5.93
CA PHE A 100 -11.50 1.22 5.54
C PHE A 100 -11.51 0.00 4.62
N HIS A 101 -10.77 0.12 3.52
CA HIS A 101 -10.57 -0.94 2.54
C HIS A 101 -9.15 -1.47 2.63
N SER A 102 -9.02 -2.78 2.59
CA SER A 102 -7.73 -3.46 2.56
C SER A 102 -7.75 -4.63 1.59
N ASP A 103 -6.59 -4.95 1.04
CA ASP A 103 -6.43 -6.12 0.18
C ASP A 103 -6.52 -7.40 1.03
N PHE A 104 -7.31 -8.36 0.56
CA PHE A 104 -7.49 -9.65 1.21
C PHE A 104 -6.76 -10.76 0.43
N PHE A 105 -5.85 -11.45 1.11
CA PHE A 105 -5.00 -12.49 0.51
C PHE A 105 -5.19 -13.85 1.19
N VAL A 106 -5.44 -14.90 0.41
CA VAL A 106 -5.51 -16.30 0.86
C VAL A 106 -4.31 -17.05 0.33
N MET A 107 -3.50 -17.63 1.22
CA MET A 107 -2.25 -18.34 0.87
C MET A 107 -1.32 -17.53 -0.05
N GLY A 108 -1.26 -16.21 0.15
CA GLY A 108 -0.41 -15.31 -0.65
C GLY A 108 -0.97 -14.85 -1.97
N ASN A 109 -2.05 -15.46 -2.44
CA ASN A 109 -2.74 -15.00 -3.63
C ASN A 109 -3.77 -13.95 -3.24
N PHE A 110 -3.83 -12.89 -4.04
CA PHE A 110 -4.88 -11.88 -3.91
C PHE A 110 -6.24 -12.55 -4.13
N ALA A 111 -7.10 -12.53 -3.12
CA ALA A 111 -8.39 -13.20 -3.12
C ALA A 111 -9.56 -12.21 -3.27
N GLY A 112 -9.31 -10.93 -3.02
CA GLY A 112 -10.30 -9.87 -3.10
C GLY A 112 -9.95 -8.73 -2.16
N PHE A 113 -10.97 -8.03 -1.69
CA PHE A 113 -10.84 -6.91 -0.78
C PHE A 113 -11.64 -7.19 0.49
N GLN A 114 -11.15 -6.68 1.62
CA GLN A 114 -11.85 -6.64 2.89
C GLN A 114 -12.24 -5.19 3.19
N HIS A 115 -13.51 -4.97 3.45
CA HIS A 115 -14.06 -3.67 3.74
C HIS A 115 -14.64 -3.70 5.16
N LYS A 116 -14.08 -2.85 6.03
CA LYS A 116 -14.42 -2.73 7.44
C LYS A 116 -14.87 -1.32 7.77
N GLY A 117 -15.72 -1.17 8.77
CA GLY A 117 -16.12 0.15 9.21
C GLY A 117 -17.28 0.12 10.19
N GLU A 118 -17.86 1.29 10.40
CA GLU A 118 -19.06 1.47 11.20
C GLU A 118 -19.96 2.55 10.60
N PHE A 119 -21.27 2.29 10.67
CA PHE A 119 -22.29 3.30 10.43
C PHE A 119 -22.78 3.85 11.76
N VAL A 120 -22.85 5.17 11.90
CA VAL A 120 -23.49 5.83 13.04
C VAL A 120 -24.86 6.31 12.59
N LEU A 121 -25.89 5.76 13.20
CA LEU A 121 -27.28 5.87 12.76
C LEU A 121 -28.11 6.55 13.84
N ALA A 122 -28.91 7.54 13.44
CA ALA A 122 -30.03 8.03 14.24
C ALA A 122 -31.12 6.97 14.28
N ASN A 123 -31.67 6.71 15.45
CA ASN A 123 -32.83 5.85 15.64
C ASN A 123 -33.79 6.47 16.66
N THR A 124 -34.98 5.88 16.82
CA THR A 124 -36.00 6.35 17.77
C THR A 124 -35.55 6.29 19.23
N SER A 125 -34.55 5.49 19.54
CA SER A 125 -33.96 5.31 20.87
C SER A 125 -32.65 6.09 21.08
N GLY A 126 -32.22 6.94 20.13
CA GLY A 126 -30.97 7.69 20.17
C GLY A 126 -29.99 7.34 19.05
N ILE A 127 -28.70 7.35 19.36
CA ILE A 127 -27.61 7.08 18.40
C ILE A 127 -27.19 5.62 18.51
N SER A 128 -27.17 4.90 17.39
CA SER A 128 -26.67 3.53 17.31
C SER A 128 -25.43 3.44 16.42
N ARG A 129 -24.52 2.52 16.77
CA ARG A 129 -23.34 2.21 15.96
C ARG A 129 -23.47 0.80 15.41
N GLN A 130 -23.37 0.67 14.09
CA GLN A 130 -23.47 -0.60 13.39
C GLN A 130 -22.13 -0.91 12.70
N PRO A 131 -21.27 -1.73 13.31
CA PRO A 131 -20.04 -2.16 12.66
C PRO A 131 -20.34 -3.10 11.49
N PHE A 132 -19.44 -3.10 10.51
CA PHE A 132 -19.45 -4.01 9.39
C PHE A 132 -18.03 -4.48 9.04
N ASP A 133 -17.90 -5.76 8.71
CA ASP A 133 -16.70 -6.37 8.14
C ASP A 133 -17.15 -7.42 7.11
N TYR A 134 -16.74 -7.26 5.86
CA TYR A 134 -17.00 -8.26 4.83
C TYR A 134 -15.91 -8.30 3.77
N ILE A 135 -15.84 -9.43 3.07
CA ILE A 135 -14.86 -9.70 2.02
C ILE A 135 -15.61 -9.89 0.70
N TYR A 136 -15.13 -9.24 -0.36
CA TYR A 136 -15.67 -9.41 -1.71
C TYR A 136 -14.54 -9.69 -2.70
N LYS A 137 -14.81 -10.52 -3.72
CA LYS A 137 -13.81 -10.79 -4.78
C LYS A 137 -13.74 -9.60 -5.72
N ALA A 138 -12.55 -9.25 -6.17
CA ALA A 138 -12.33 -8.11 -7.07
C ALA A 138 -13.18 -8.18 -8.36
N ALA A 139 -13.40 -9.38 -8.90
CA ALA A 139 -14.20 -9.60 -10.11
C ALA A 139 -15.68 -9.20 -9.97
N PHE A 140 -16.22 -9.10 -8.75
CA PHE A 140 -17.63 -8.75 -8.52
C PHE A 140 -17.83 -7.26 -8.20
N GLY A 141 -16.76 -6.51 -8.01
CA GLY A 141 -16.82 -5.13 -7.49
C GLY A 141 -17.26 -5.05 -6.03
N ASP A 142 -17.11 -3.86 -5.45
CA ASP A 142 -17.57 -3.59 -4.08
C ASP A 142 -19.11 -3.50 -4.07
N PRO A 143 -19.81 -4.38 -3.34
CA PRO A 143 -21.26 -4.38 -3.30
C PRO A 143 -21.85 -3.17 -2.55
N LEU A 144 -21.06 -2.49 -1.71
CA LEU A 144 -21.38 -1.24 -1.03
C LEU A 144 -21.10 0.00 -1.87
N TYR A 145 -20.37 -0.10 -2.99
CA TYR A 145 -19.84 1.07 -3.69
C TYR A 145 -20.86 2.18 -3.92
N HIS A 146 -22.01 1.86 -4.49
CA HIS A 146 -23.03 2.87 -4.81
C HIS A 146 -23.67 3.49 -3.56
N PHE A 147 -24.00 2.66 -2.56
CA PHE A 147 -24.56 3.14 -1.30
C PHE A 147 -23.56 4.04 -0.57
N TYR A 148 -22.31 3.58 -0.45
CA TYR A 148 -21.23 4.28 0.21
C TYR A 148 -20.93 5.60 -0.49
N LYS A 149 -20.76 5.60 -1.82
CA LYS A 149 -20.50 6.82 -2.60
C LYS A 149 -21.61 7.87 -2.44
N ARG A 150 -22.89 7.45 -2.58
CA ARG A 150 -24.04 8.35 -2.43
C ARG A 150 -24.09 8.97 -1.04
N ASN A 151 -24.00 8.15 -0.01
CA ASN A 151 -24.07 8.62 1.37
C ASN A 151 -22.84 9.44 1.79
N LEU A 152 -21.64 9.07 1.32
CA LEU A 152 -20.43 9.85 1.57
C LEU A 152 -20.55 11.25 0.96
N ASN A 153 -21.03 11.38 -0.29
CA ASN A 153 -21.26 12.67 -0.93
C ASN A 153 -22.27 13.52 -0.14
N ARG A 154 -23.40 12.92 0.26
CA ARG A 154 -24.40 13.60 1.09
C ARG A 154 -23.81 14.09 2.41
N LEU A 155 -23.02 13.27 3.09
CA LEU A 155 -22.35 13.64 4.34
C LEU A 155 -21.31 14.74 4.14
N ILE A 156 -20.59 14.76 3.01
CA ILE A 156 -19.64 15.82 2.66
C ILE A 156 -20.37 17.15 2.42
N GLU A 157 -21.49 17.12 1.69
CA GLU A 157 -22.34 18.29 1.45
C GLU A 157 -22.89 18.85 2.76
N GLN A 158 -23.53 17.99 3.56
CA GLN A 158 -24.05 18.35 4.87
C GLN A 158 -22.96 18.88 5.80
N ALA A 159 -21.78 18.26 5.82
CA ALA A 159 -20.65 18.76 6.61
C ALA A 159 -20.17 20.13 6.14
N SER A 160 -20.17 20.38 4.83
CA SER A 160 -19.78 21.68 4.28
C SER A 160 -20.77 22.79 4.69
N GLU A 161 -22.07 22.52 4.57
CA GLU A 161 -23.15 23.43 4.99
C GLU A 161 -23.09 23.69 6.50
N ASN A 162 -22.92 22.64 7.31
CA ASN A 162 -22.76 22.76 8.76
C ASN A 162 -21.57 23.65 9.14
N LEU A 163 -20.44 23.52 8.44
CA LEU A 163 -19.27 24.36 8.69
C LEU A 163 -19.54 25.84 8.37
N GLU A 164 -20.33 26.15 7.35
CA GLU A 164 -20.76 27.54 7.05
C GLU A 164 -21.64 28.11 8.18
N LEU A 165 -22.42 27.25 8.83
CA LEU A 165 -23.22 27.58 10.02
C LEU A 165 -22.43 27.51 11.34
N ASN A 166 -21.09 27.35 11.29
CA ASN A 166 -20.20 27.16 12.45
C ASN A 166 -20.51 25.92 13.31
N ILE A 167 -21.20 24.93 12.75
CA ILE A 167 -21.41 23.62 13.38
C ILE A 167 -20.20 22.72 13.04
N PRO A 168 -19.39 22.29 14.01
CA PRO A 168 -18.20 21.50 13.73
C PRO A 168 -18.55 20.08 13.28
N LEU A 169 -17.73 19.52 12.38
CA LEU A 169 -17.77 18.09 12.02
C LEU A 169 -16.96 17.30 13.06
N PRO A 170 -17.60 16.44 13.88
CA PRO A 170 -16.88 15.64 14.86
C PRO A 170 -16.27 14.38 14.23
N GLY A 171 -15.10 13.99 14.75
CA GLY A 171 -14.49 12.68 14.53
C GLY A 171 -13.95 12.10 15.84
N LEU A 172 -13.31 10.93 15.78
CA LEU A 172 -12.71 10.31 16.97
C LEU A 172 -11.32 10.91 17.20
N GLY A 173 -11.17 11.74 18.23
CA GLY A 173 -9.93 12.44 18.59
C GLY A 173 -9.60 13.64 17.70
N TRP A 174 -10.56 14.13 16.92
CA TRP A 174 -10.41 15.33 16.10
C TRP A 174 -11.77 15.98 15.83
N ARG A 175 -11.74 17.26 15.49
CA ARG A 175 -12.93 18.00 15.03
C ARG A 175 -12.53 19.01 13.98
N LEU A 176 -13.36 19.18 12.96
CA LEU A 176 -13.18 20.20 11.94
C LEU A 176 -14.20 21.32 12.17
N SER A 177 -13.74 22.56 12.27
CA SER A 177 -14.59 23.74 12.39
C SER A 177 -14.38 24.69 11.21
N ASN A 178 -15.17 25.77 11.15
CA ASN A 178 -14.97 26.79 10.13
C ASN A 178 -13.64 27.54 10.26
N GLN A 179 -12.99 27.47 11.43
CA GLN A 179 -11.68 28.10 11.66
C GLN A 179 -10.52 27.19 11.22
N GLY A 180 -10.68 25.88 11.35
CA GLY A 180 -9.63 24.92 11.02
C GLY A 180 -9.86 23.53 11.59
N LEU A 181 -8.80 22.74 11.63
CA LEU A 181 -8.78 21.37 12.10
C LEU A 181 -8.13 21.30 13.49
N PHE A 182 -8.83 20.68 14.44
CA PHE A 182 -8.32 20.39 15.77
C PHE A 182 -8.11 18.89 15.92
N VAL A 183 -6.97 18.47 16.46
CA VAL A 183 -6.66 17.07 16.78
C VAL A 183 -6.24 16.97 18.24
N GLU A 184 -6.88 16.05 18.95
CA GLU A 184 -6.63 15.75 20.36
C GLU A 184 -5.74 14.50 20.44
N SER A 185 -4.51 14.67 20.93
CA SER A 185 -3.56 13.59 21.10
C SER A 185 -3.09 13.54 22.56
N GLY A 186 -3.86 12.84 23.39
CA GLY A 186 -3.62 12.84 24.83
C GLY A 186 -4.04 14.17 25.45
N GLU A 187 -3.12 14.85 26.13
CA GLU A 187 -3.37 16.17 26.74
C GLU A 187 -3.11 17.33 25.75
N GLU A 188 -2.45 17.05 24.64
CA GLU A 188 -2.12 18.07 23.64
C GLU A 188 -3.26 18.24 22.64
N VAL A 189 -3.71 19.49 22.48
CA VAL A 189 -4.66 19.89 21.44
C VAL A 189 -3.91 20.67 20.37
N ALA A 190 -3.70 20.03 19.23
CA ALA A 190 -3.11 20.67 18.07
C ALA A 190 -4.21 21.35 17.24
N PHE A 191 -4.00 22.61 16.87
CA PHE A 191 -4.90 23.37 16.00
C PHE A 191 -4.18 23.80 14.74
N LEU A 192 -4.86 23.67 13.60
CA LEU A 192 -4.38 24.08 12.30
C LEU A 192 -5.46 24.85 11.55
N SER A 193 -5.25 26.14 11.34
CA SER A 193 -6.21 26.99 10.63
C SER A 193 -6.27 26.67 9.14
N TRP A 194 -7.41 26.98 8.49
CA TRP A 194 -7.56 26.76 7.04
C TRP A 194 -6.51 27.47 6.17
N ALA A 195 -5.99 28.61 6.63
CA ALA A 195 -4.95 29.36 5.92
C ALA A 195 -3.58 28.69 5.99
N GLU A 196 -3.32 27.95 7.07
CA GLU A 196 -2.05 27.24 7.29
C GLU A 196 -2.01 25.90 6.55
N ILE A 197 -3.16 25.25 6.31
CA ILE A 197 -3.22 23.97 5.59
C ILE A 197 -2.74 24.15 4.15
N ALA A 198 -1.59 23.55 3.83
CA ALA A 198 -1.02 23.55 2.50
C ALA A 198 -1.54 22.40 1.64
N THR A 199 -1.57 21.20 2.21
CA THR A 199 -2.05 19.99 1.53
C THR A 199 -2.43 18.92 2.54
N TYR A 200 -3.04 17.85 2.04
CA TYR A 200 -3.32 16.64 2.79
C TYR A 200 -3.17 15.43 1.88
N TYR A 201 -2.86 14.27 2.48
CA TYR A 201 -2.74 13.00 1.77
C TYR A 201 -3.19 11.86 2.69
N LEU A 202 -3.75 10.80 2.11
CA LEU A 202 -4.02 9.55 2.80
C LEU A 202 -2.79 8.64 2.68
N LEU A 203 -1.99 8.54 3.75
CA LEU A 203 -0.75 7.77 3.79
C LEU A 203 -0.73 6.88 5.05
N ASP A 204 -0.37 5.61 4.90
CA ASP A 204 -0.20 4.63 5.99
C ASP A 204 -1.50 4.38 6.78
N GLY A 205 -2.65 4.53 6.12
CA GLY A 205 -3.94 4.49 6.80
C GLY A 205 -4.19 5.70 7.70
N GLU A 206 -3.50 6.82 7.46
CA GLU A 206 -3.65 8.08 8.16
C GLU A 206 -3.84 9.23 7.16
N ILE A 207 -4.75 10.14 7.47
CA ILE A 207 -4.86 11.44 6.83
C ILE A 207 -3.80 12.30 7.46
N ARG A 208 -2.77 12.63 6.68
CA ARG A 208 -1.72 13.54 7.06
C ARG A 208 -2.01 14.92 6.49
N VAL A 209 -1.82 15.95 7.29
CA VAL A 209 -2.06 17.35 6.90
C VAL A 209 -0.79 18.15 7.15
N TRP A 210 -0.35 18.91 6.15
CA TRP A 210 0.89 19.69 6.20
C TRP A 210 0.61 21.18 6.20
N LYS A 211 1.42 21.92 6.96
CA LYS A 211 1.57 23.37 6.83
C LYS A 211 2.42 23.75 5.61
N TYR A 212 2.38 25.02 5.23
CA TYR A 212 3.27 25.54 4.20
C TYR A 212 4.72 25.52 4.68
N GLY A 213 5.62 25.01 3.84
CA GLY A 213 7.05 24.97 4.12
C GLY A 213 7.49 23.86 5.09
N GLU A 214 6.57 23.11 5.70
CA GLU A 214 6.91 22.00 6.59
C GLU A 214 7.12 20.70 5.80
N GLU A 215 8.21 19.98 6.13
CA GLU A 215 8.48 18.67 5.55
C GLU A 215 7.63 17.57 6.21
N GLU A 216 7.46 17.63 7.54
CA GLU A 216 6.67 16.68 8.31
C GLU A 216 5.20 17.09 8.38
N ALA A 217 4.32 16.10 8.54
CA ALA A 217 2.90 16.37 8.69
C ALA A 217 2.65 17.02 10.05
N SER A 218 2.01 18.18 10.03
CA SER A 218 1.67 18.91 11.26
C SER A 218 0.55 18.20 12.03
N LEU A 219 -0.31 17.43 11.35
CA LEU A 219 -1.37 16.63 11.95
C LEU A 219 -1.48 15.25 11.27
N CYS A 220 -1.79 14.23 12.07
CA CYS A 220 -2.05 12.85 11.62
C CYS A 220 -3.37 12.35 12.21
N ILE A 221 -4.31 11.92 11.36
CA ILE A 221 -5.63 11.41 11.76
C ILE A 221 -5.79 10.00 11.19
N LYS A 222 -6.12 9.00 12.02
CA LYS A 222 -6.36 7.64 11.52
C LYS A 222 -7.51 7.63 10.51
N HIS A 223 -7.31 6.99 9.36
CA HIS A 223 -8.33 6.84 8.31
C HIS A 223 -9.53 6.01 8.77
N THR A 224 -9.33 5.15 9.77
CA THR A 224 -10.40 4.41 10.46
C THR A 224 -11.16 5.25 11.49
N SER A 225 -10.77 6.50 11.72
CA SER A 225 -11.50 7.40 12.62
C SER A 225 -12.88 7.75 12.05
N LEU A 226 -13.84 8.00 12.94
CA LEU A 226 -15.19 8.40 12.57
C LEU A 226 -15.13 9.66 11.69
N ASN A 227 -15.87 9.66 10.57
CA ASN A 227 -15.91 10.74 9.59
C ASN A 227 -14.58 11.08 8.88
N ALA A 228 -13.55 10.25 8.98
CA ALA A 228 -12.27 10.50 8.31
C ALA A 228 -12.43 10.63 6.78
N ASN A 229 -13.27 9.81 6.16
CA ASN A 229 -13.57 9.93 4.73
C ASN A 229 -14.37 11.19 4.38
N VAL A 230 -15.26 11.64 5.28
CA VAL A 230 -15.99 12.90 5.12
C VAL A 230 -15.02 14.08 5.21
N LEU A 231 -14.09 14.04 6.17
CA LEU A 231 -13.00 15.01 6.29
C LEU A 231 -12.19 15.11 5.00
N LEU A 232 -11.76 13.99 4.41
CA LEU A 232 -11.04 13.99 3.12
C LEU A 232 -11.84 14.68 2.02
N GLY A 233 -13.15 14.43 1.93
CA GLY A 233 -14.03 15.09 0.95
C GLY A 233 -14.19 16.59 1.19
N VAL A 234 -14.32 17.02 2.44
CA VAL A 234 -14.39 18.45 2.80
C VAL A 234 -13.05 19.16 2.53
N LEU A 235 -11.93 18.54 2.90
CA LEU A 235 -10.59 19.04 2.57
C LEU A 235 -10.41 19.16 1.06
N TYR A 236 -10.85 18.16 0.28
CA TYR A 236 -10.81 18.21 -1.19
C TYR A 236 -11.60 19.38 -1.74
N LYS A 237 -12.85 19.56 -1.28
CA LYS A 237 -13.73 20.64 -1.75
C LYS A 237 -13.17 22.03 -1.41
N ARG A 238 -12.62 22.22 -0.20
CA ARG A 238 -12.10 23.52 0.24
C ARG A 238 -10.69 23.84 -0.26
N LEU A 239 -9.84 22.83 -0.46
CA LEU A 239 -8.44 23.03 -0.83
C LEU A 239 -8.14 22.72 -2.30
N GLY A 240 -8.93 21.89 -2.97
CA GLY A 240 -8.65 21.38 -4.32
C GLY A 240 -8.37 22.48 -5.34
N GLU A 241 -9.19 23.54 -5.34
CA GLU A 241 -8.99 24.70 -6.22
C GLU A 241 -7.69 25.48 -5.92
N ARG A 242 -7.28 25.52 -4.64
CA ARG A 242 -6.05 26.23 -4.21
C ARG A 242 -4.79 25.39 -4.45
N SER A 243 -4.88 24.08 -4.23
CA SER A 243 -3.75 23.16 -4.24
C SER A 243 -3.17 23.01 -5.65
N GLU A 244 -4.00 22.83 -6.67
CA GLU A 244 -3.51 22.66 -8.05
C GLU A 244 -2.82 23.92 -8.60
N ILE A 245 -3.39 25.10 -8.33
CA ILE A 245 -2.84 26.39 -8.79
C ILE A 245 -1.51 26.68 -8.09
N LYS A 246 -1.43 26.42 -6.78
CA LYS A 246 -0.24 26.74 -5.99
C LYS A 246 0.87 25.70 -6.15
N MET A 247 0.56 24.42 -6.26
CA MET A 247 1.55 23.39 -6.60
C MET A 247 2.25 23.67 -7.93
N ARG A 248 1.53 24.18 -8.95
CA ARG A 248 2.15 24.58 -10.21
C ARG A 248 3.16 25.71 -10.03
N ARG A 249 2.86 26.72 -9.21
CA ARG A 249 3.79 27.83 -8.91
C ARG A 249 4.99 27.39 -8.08
N ASP A 250 4.77 26.60 -7.03
CA ASP A 250 5.85 26.14 -6.15
C ASP A 250 6.74 25.08 -6.84
N SER A 251 6.23 24.41 -7.88
CA SER A 251 7.04 23.50 -8.71
C SER A 251 7.99 24.22 -9.67
N SER A 252 7.69 25.46 -10.07
CA SER A 252 8.58 26.26 -10.91
C SER A 252 9.75 26.88 -10.15
N ASP A 253 9.63 27.06 -8.83
CA ASP A 253 10.77 27.39 -7.97
C ASP A 253 11.57 26.12 -7.66
N SER A 254 12.33 25.66 -8.66
CA SER A 254 13.34 24.60 -8.51
C SER A 254 14.47 24.98 -7.53
N SER A 255 14.47 26.21 -7.03
CA SER A 255 15.48 26.79 -6.14
C SER A 255 15.34 26.37 -4.67
N SER A 256 14.21 25.78 -4.25
CA SER A 256 14.08 25.31 -2.86
C SER A 256 15.03 24.11 -2.59
N PRO A 257 15.98 24.23 -1.65
CA PRO A 257 16.98 23.20 -1.38
C PRO A 257 16.40 21.93 -0.72
N GLY A 258 15.14 21.94 -0.26
CA GLY A 258 14.47 20.80 0.37
C GLY A 258 13.98 19.71 -0.60
N LEU A 259 13.75 18.51 -0.06
CA LEU A 259 13.16 17.38 -0.81
C LEU A 259 11.63 17.45 -0.93
N GLY A 260 11.01 18.50 -0.36
CA GLY A 260 9.57 18.65 -0.28
C GLY A 260 8.98 17.91 0.93
N ARG A 261 7.70 17.56 0.85
CA ARG A 261 7.00 16.91 1.99
C ARG A 261 7.40 15.45 2.13
N LYS A 262 7.57 15.00 3.37
CA LYS A 262 7.78 13.59 3.74
C LYS A 262 6.51 12.81 3.51
N LEU A 263 6.49 11.95 2.50
CA LEU A 263 5.36 11.10 2.18
C LEU A 263 5.28 9.93 3.16
N PHE A 264 6.33 9.13 3.24
CA PHE A 264 6.36 8.00 4.16
C PHE A 264 7.79 7.64 4.60
N GLU A 265 7.87 6.96 5.74
CA GLU A 265 9.12 6.45 6.31
C GLU A 265 9.01 4.94 6.48
N ARG A 266 10.07 4.23 6.07
CA ARG A 266 10.12 2.77 6.13
C ARG A 266 11.46 2.32 6.64
N LYS A 267 11.43 1.53 7.71
CA LYS A 267 12.60 0.82 8.21
C LYS A 267 12.93 -0.28 7.21
N LEU A 268 14.17 -0.32 6.73
CA LEU A 268 14.65 -1.43 5.90
C LEU A 268 14.67 -2.70 6.75
N SER A 269 14.34 -3.84 6.14
CA SER A 269 14.21 -5.09 6.87
C SER A 269 15.57 -5.53 7.41
N SER A 270 15.87 -5.14 8.64
CA SER A 270 17.10 -5.48 9.35
C SER A 270 17.06 -6.88 9.93
N PHE A 271 16.07 -7.73 9.64
CA PHE A 271 15.90 -9.03 10.29
C PHE A 271 17.15 -9.91 10.18
N VAL A 272 17.75 -10.02 8.98
CA VAL A 272 18.98 -10.82 8.79
C VAL A 272 20.15 -10.21 9.57
N ILE A 273 20.30 -8.88 9.53
CA ILE A 273 21.35 -8.17 10.29
C ILE A 273 21.14 -8.37 11.81
N ARG A 274 19.89 -8.32 12.28
CA ARG A 274 19.51 -8.57 13.68
C ARG A 274 19.81 -10.00 14.08
N LEU A 275 19.52 -10.98 13.23
CA LEU A 275 19.75 -12.39 13.51
C LEU A 275 21.26 -12.71 13.53
N VAL A 276 22.03 -12.17 12.59
CA VAL A 276 23.50 -12.27 12.62
C VAL A 276 24.07 -11.63 13.88
N LYS A 277 23.60 -10.44 14.28
CA LYS A 277 24.05 -9.78 15.50
C LYS A 277 23.66 -10.52 16.79
N LEU A 278 22.46 -11.09 16.83
CA LEU A 278 22.01 -11.98 17.90
C LEU A 278 22.91 -13.22 18.01
N PHE A 279 23.25 -13.83 16.87
CA PHE A 279 24.14 -14.98 16.82
C PHE A 279 25.57 -14.63 17.25
N GLU A 280 26.12 -13.51 16.79
CA GLU A 280 27.42 -12.99 17.24
C GLU A 280 27.43 -12.75 18.76
N CYS A 281 26.38 -12.12 19.31
CA CYS A 281 26.25 -11.91 20.75
C CYS A 281 26.17 -13.24 21.50
N PHE A 282 25.33 -14.17 21.03
CA PHE A 282 25.22 -15.50 21.61
C PHE A 282 26.58 -16.22 21.63
N LEU A 283 27.35 -16.14 20.53
CA LEU A 283 28.68 -16.72 20.44
C LEU A 283 29.67 -16.08 21.42
N ILE A 284 29.66 -14.74 21.55
CA ILE A 284 30.50 -14.02 22.53
C ILE A 284 30.13 -14.42 23.96
N CYS A 285 28.84 -14.49 24.28
CA CYS A 285 28.37 -14.95 25.59
C CYS A 285 28.85 -16.38 25.86
N LEU A 286 28.70 -17.28 24.89
CA LEU A 286 29.08 -18.69 25.01
C LEU A 286 30.60 -18.85 25.19
N LEU A 287 31.41 -18.09 24.45
CA LEU A 287 32.87 -18.06 24.60
C LEU A 287 33.29 -17.50 25.97
N ALA A 288 32.66 -16.42 26.41
CA ALA A 288 32.94 -15.81 27.71
C ALA A 288 32.56 -16.73 28.88
N THR A 289 31.42 -17.44 28.79
CA THR A 289 31.02 -18.43 29.78
C THR A 289 31.99 -19.63 29.79
N SER A 290 32.39 -20.11 28.61
CA SER A 290 33.35 -21.21 28.48
C SER A 290 34.72 -20.85 29.06
N PHE A 291 35.18 -19.61 28.84
CA PHE A 291 36.42 -19.08 29.42
C PHE A 291 36.31 -18.94 30.95
N ALA A 292 35.18 -18.45 31.49
CA ALA A 292 34.98 -18.34 32.93
C ALA A 292 34.94 -19.69 33.66
N VAL A 293 34.46 -20.75 32.99
CA VAL A 293 34.41 -22.12 33.55
C VAL A 293 35.77 -22.82 33.45
N GLY A 294 36.58 -22.52 32.43
CA GLY A 294 37.82 -23.24 32.14
C GLY A 294 39.05 -22.83 32.95
N ILE A 295 39.06 -21.66 33.60
CA ILE A 295 40.25 -21.15 34.30
C ILE A 295 40.11 -21.38 35.80
N GLY A 296 41.17 -21.92 36.42
CA GLY A 296 41.18 -22.36 37.81
C GLY A 296 40.72 -21.28 38.82
N ARG A 297 40.35 -21.75 40.03
CA ARG A 297 39.74 -20.97 41.12
C ARG A 297 40.38 -19.60 41.38
N GLU A 298 41.69 -19.46 41.21
CA GLU A 298 42.41 -18.20 41.48
C GLU A 298 42.13 -17.06 40.47
N THR A 299 41.55 -17.37 39.30
CA THR A 299 41.29 -16.38 38.23
C THR A 299 39.80 -16.17 37.94
N GLN A 300 38.91 -16.79 38.72
CA GLN A 300 37.47 -16.74 38.51
C GLN A 300 36.90 -15.31 38.50
N LEU A 301 37.41 -14.41 39.36
CA LEU A 301 36.96 -13.01 39.38
C LEU A 301 37.27 -12.27 38.07
N LEU A 302 38.45 -12.51 37.48
CA LEU A 302 38.82 -11.92 36.20
C LEU A 302 37.95 -12.49 35.07
N GLY A 303 37.69 -13.80 35.09
CA GLY A 303 36.78 -14.47 34.15
C GLY A 303 35.35 -13.91 34.23
N ILE A 304 34.84 -13.65 35.44
CA ILE A 304 33.52 -13.03 35.66
C ILE A 304 33.48 -11.60 35.13
N LEU A 305 34.50 -10.77 35.41
CA LEU A 305 34.55 -9.39 34.91
C LEU A 305 34.66 -9.31 33.38
N VAL A 306 35.46 -10.19 32.77
CA VAL A 306 35.54 -10.34 31.31
C VAL A 306 34.20 -10.82 30.75
N GLY A 307 33.53 -11.74 31.43
CA GLY A 307 32.19 -12.20 31.08
C GLY A 307 31.15 -11.09 31.11
N ILE A 308 31.08 -10.31 32.19
CA ILE A 308 30.14 -9.19 32.33
C ILE A 308 30.42 -8.12 31.27
N SER A 309 31.68 -7.72 31.10
CA SER A 309 32.06 -6.71 30.11
C SER A 309 31.76 -7.17 28.67
N GLY A 310 32.01 -8.44 28.34
CA GLY A 310 31.63 -9.04 27.06
C GLY A 310 30.12 -9.03 26.83
N ASN A 311 29.31 -9.34 27.85
CA ASN A 311 27.85 -9.29 27.77
C ASN A 311 27.34 -7.85 27.59
N VAL A 312 27.86 -6.88 28.34
CA VAL A 312 27.47 -5.47 28.21
C VAL A 312 27.84 -4.93 26.83
N PHE A 313 29.03 -5.28 26.31
CA PHE A 313 29.45 -4.89 24.97
C PHE A 313 28.59 -5.56 23.89
N GLY A 314 28.24 -6.85 24.05
CA GLY A 314 27.29 -7.56 23.20
C GLY A 314 25.92 -6.89 23.19
N ILE A 315 25.36 -6.57 24.37
CA ILE A 315 24.09 -5.84 24.52
C ILE A 315 24.17 -4.45 23.88
N TYR A 316 25.28 -3.73 24.01
CA TYR A 316 25.47 -2.43 23.37
C TYR A 316 25.51 -2.54 21.83
N ILE A 317 26.22 -3.52 21.28
CA ILE A 317 26.22 -3.81 19.84
C ILE A 317 24.81 -4.20 19.37
N LEU A 318 24.12 -5.03 20.15
CA LEU A 318 22.75 -5.45 19.88
C LEU A 318 21.83 -4.23 19.89
N TYR A 319 21.91 -3.37 20.91
CA TYR A 319 21.13 -2.14 21.05
C TYR A 319 21.37 -1.23 19.84
N ASN A 320 22.62 -0.87 19.53
CA ASN A 320 22.90 0.00 18.38
C ASN A 320 22.52 -0.63 17.03
N GLY A 321 22.64 -1.96 16.88
CA GLY A 321 22.20 -2.67 15.69
C GLY A 321 20.67 -2.82 15.56
N LEU A 322 19.98 -2.93 16.69
CA LEU A 322 18.52 -3.01 16.78
C LEU A 322 17.86 -1.63 16.56
N PHE A 323 18.44 -0.57 17.14
CA PHE A 323 17.85 0.77 17.16
C PHE A 323 18.42 1.71 16.08
N GLY A 324 19.66 1.53 15.63
CA GLY A 324 20.29 2.25 14.50
C GLY A 324 19.83 1.75 13.12
N GLY A 325 18.55 1.42 12.99
CA GLY A 325 17.98 0.79 11.82
C GLY A 325 18.15 1.65 10.57
N SER A 326 18.57 1.03 9.47
CA SER A 326 18.55 1.71 8.17
C SER A 326 17.10 2.02 7.81
N LYS A 327 16.84 3.24 7.33
CA LYS A 327 15.51 3.67 6.93
C LYS A 327 15.55 4.40 5.60
N ILE A 328 14.48 4.29 4.84
CA ILE A 328 14.20 5.14 3.70
C ILE A 328 13.08 6.08 4.07
N ILE A 329 13.31 7.37 3.83
CA ILE A 329 12.31 8.42 3.97
C ILE A 329 12.03 8.94 2.56
N VAL A 330 10.82 8.76 2.09
CA VAL A 330 10.40 9.16 0.76
C VAL A 330 9.74 10.53 0.84
N TYR A 331 10.13 11.43 -0.05
CA TYR A 331 9.62 12.78 -0.16
C TYR A 331 9.01 13.03 -1.54
N GLU A 332 8.37 14.18 -1.73
CA GLU A 332 7.77 14.59 -3.01
C GLU A 332 8.80 14.74 -4.15
N LYS A 333 10.04 15.19 -3.86
CA LYS A 333 11.07 15.47 -4.88
C LYS A 333 12.26 14.50 -4.84
N GLY A 334 12.27 13.54 -3.91
CA GLY A 334 13.37 12.61 -3.74
C GLY A 334 13.17 11.66 -2.58
N PHE A 335 14.25 11.03 -2.14
CA PHE A 335 14.26 10.27 -0.90
C PHE A 335 15.58 10.43 -0.18
N ASN A 336 15.52 10.21 1.13
CA ASN A 336 16.65 10.15 2.01
C ASN A 336 16.83 8.70 2.46
N LEU A 337 18.03 8.17 2.20
CA LEU A 337 18.40 6.82 2.58
C LEU A 337 19.43 6.89 3.72
N HIS A 338 18.96 6.55 4.92
CA HIS A 338 19.76 6.47 6.12
C HIS A 338 20.32 5.06 6.31
N TYR A 339 21.63 4.92 6.30
CA TYR A 339 22.36 3.68 6.61
C TYR A 339 23.32 3.90 7.78
N TRP A 340 22.92 3.47 8.97
CA TRP A 340 23.70 3.59 10.21
C TRP A 340 24.11 5.04 10.51
N LYS A 341 25.21 5.53 9.92
CA LYS A 341 25.73 6.90 10.05
C LYS A 341 25.80 7.67 8.72
N LYS A 342 25.48 7.03 7.59
CA LYS A 342 25.52 7.65 6.26
C LYS A 342 24.12 8.03 5.83
N GLU A 343 23.98 9.29 5.45
CA GLU A 343 22.78 9.84 4.85
C GLU A 343 23.04 10.01 3.35
N ASN A 344 22.20 9.40 2.51
CA ASN A 344 22.24 9.65 1.06
C ASN A 344 20.92 10.29 0.66
N ILE A 345 20.98 11.59 0.38
CA ILE A 345 19.88 12.35 -0.18
C ILE A 345 19.95 12.25 -1.69
N VAL A 346 18.87 11.79 -2.31
CA VAL A 346 18.80 11.61 -3.76
C VAL A 346 17.52 12.24 -4.29
N ARG A 347 17.68 13.24 -5.16
CA ARG A 347 16.55 13.85 -5.86
C ARG A 347 16.12 12.98 -7.04
N TYR A 348 14.83 12.98 -7.37
CA TYR A 348 14.34 12.18 -8.49
C TYR A 348 14.96 12.56 -9.84
N GLU A 349 15.28 13.84 -10.02
CA GLU A 349 15.99 14.35 -11.19
C GLU A 349 17.42 13.83 -11.32
N GLN A 350 18.06 13.42 -10.22
CA GLN A 350 19.43 12.90 -10.23
C GLN A 350 19.49 11.41 -10.60
N ILE A 351 18.36 10.73 -10.80
CA ILE A 351 18.32 9.30 -11.06
C ILE A 351 18.38 9.04 -12.56
N ASP A 352 19.36 8.27 -13.04
CA ASP A 352 19.47 7.84 -14.44
C ASP A 352 18.72 6.52 -14.66
N LYS A 353 19.07 5.49 -13.86
CA LYS A 353 18.50 4.16 -14.00
C LYS A 353 17.82 3.68 -12.73
N PHE A 354 16.72 2.95 -12.93
CA PHE A 354 15.86 2.46 -11.87
C PHE A 354 15.41 1.02 -12.15
N SER A 355 15.47 0.16 -11.14
CA SER A 355 14.89 -1.19 -11.19
C SER A 355 14.07 -1.47 -9.94
N TRP A 356 12.97 -2.20 -10.14
CA TRP A 356 12.03 -2.58 -9.10
C TRP A 356 11.77 -4.08 -9.19
N VAL A 357 12.26 -4.82 -8.21
CA VAL A 357 12.21 -6.29 -8.20
C VAL A 357 11.46 -6.77 -6.97
N PRO A 358 10.14 -7.00 -7.08
CA PRO A 358 9.37 -7.63 -6.01
C PRO A 358 9.71 -9.12 -5.93
N LYS A 359 9.84 -9.61 -4.70
CA LYS A 359 10.03 -11.02 -4.35
C LYS A 359 9.06 -11.37 -3.24
N THR A 360 8.08 -12.18 -3.59
CA THR A 360 7.16 -12.75 -2.60
C THR A 360 7.87 -13.82 -1.78
N GLU A 361 7.79 -13.72 -0.46
CA GLU A 361 8.34 -14.68 0.49
C GLU A 361 7.20 -15.46 1.13
N SER A 362 7.32 -16.79 1.11
CA SER A 362 6.34 -17.70 1.70
C SER A 362 7.05 -18.77 2.54
N PHE A 363 6.38 -19.23 3.58
CA PHE A 363 6.82 -20.31 4.45
C PHE A 363 5.70 -21.33 4.56
N HIS A 364 5.98 -22.58 4.19
CA HIS A 364 4.99 -23.66 4.11
C HIS A 364 3.75 -23.29 3.26
N GLY A 365 3.96 -22.60 2.13
CA GLY A 365 2.86 -22.14 1.26
C GLY A 365 2.05 -20.96 1.81
N VAL A 366 2.35 -20.50 3.03
CA VAL A 366 1.75 -19.31 3.62
C VAL A 366 2.63 -18.11 3.29
N TYR A 367 2.07 -17.12 2.61
CA TYR A 367 2.74 -15.84 2.38
C TYR A 367 3.08 -15.16 3.70
N ILE A 368 4.33 -14.73 3.83
CA ILE A 368 4.82 -13.95 4.96
C ILE A 368 4.86 -12.47 4.61
N CYS A 369 5.60 -12.12 3.55
CA CYS A 369 5.87 -10.75 3.16
C CYS A 369 6.23 -10.68 1.67
N THR A 370 6.29 -9.47 1.13
CA THR A 370 6.96 -9.19 -0.14
C THR A 370 8.17 -8.32 0.16
N SER A 371 9.34 -8.79 -0.29
CA SER A 371 10.57 -8.02 -0.27
C SER A 371 10.75 -7.35 -1.63
N ILE A 372 10.95 -6.03 -1.63
CA ILE A 372 11.16 -5.25 -2.84
C ILE A 372 12.61 -4.82 -2.87
N LYS A 373 13.34 -5.31 -3.87
CA LYS A 373 14.70 -4.89 -4.15
C LYS A 373 14.67 -3.75 -5.16
N VAL A 374 15.17 -2.59 -4.73
CA VAL A 374 15.30 -1.39 -5.54
C VAL A 374 16.78 -1.18 -5.86
N SER A 375 17.10 -0.95 -7.13
CA SER A 375 18.44 -0.50 -7.54
C SER A 375 18.34 0.82 -8.27
N ILE A 376 19.16 1.78 -7.86
CA ILE A 376 19.21 3.13 -8.40
C ILE A 376 20.62 3.42 -8.86
N VAL A 377 20.71 3.88 -10.11
CA VAL A 377 21.94 4.39 -10.71
C VAL A 377 21.71 5.88 -10.92
N PRO A 378 22.43 6.76 -10.21
CA PRO A 378 22.31 8.20 -10.43
C PRO A 378 22.95 8.59 -11.76
N LEU A 379 22.65 9.81 -12.21
CA LEU A 379 23.35 10.46 -13.31
C LEU A 379 24.83 10.61 -12.96
N ASN A 380 25.71 10.48 -13.95
CA ASN A 380 27.16 10.54 -13.76
C ASN A 380 27.63 11.85 -13.08
N GLU A 381 26.87 12.92 -13.21
CA GLU A 381 27.16 14.24 -12.67
C GLU A 381 26.86 14.38 -11.17
N ALA A 382 26.08 13.47 -10.58
CA ALA A 382 25.50 13.69 -9.25
C ALA A 382 26.42 13.35 -8.07
N GLU A 383 27.68 12.96 -8.29
CA GLU A 383 28.65 12.46 -7.28
C GLU A 383 28.14 11.34 -6.34
N ILE A 384 26.95 10.81 -6.59
CA ILE A 384 26.33 9.75 -5.81
C ILE A 384 26.75 8.40 -6.40
N LYS A 385 27.16 7.44 -5.56
CA LYS A 385 27.46 6.08 -6.02
C LYS A 385 26.17 5.31 -6.28
N PRO A 386 26.11 4.40 -7.27
CA PRO A 386 24.97 3.50 -7.43
C PRO A 386 24.70 2.73 -6.14
N PHE A 387 23.44 2.59 -5.77
CA PHE A 387 23.05 1.89 -4.54
C PHE A 387 21.85 0.99 -4.75
N ARG A 388 21.73 0.03 -3.84
CA ARG A 388 20.64 -0.95 -3.80
C ARG A 388 20.12 -1.02 -2.38
N PHE A 389 18.82 -1.14 -2.25
CA PHE A 389 18.18 -1.37 -0.96
C PHE A 389 17.07 -2.39 -1.12
N THR A 390 16.77 -3.08 -0.02
CA THR A 390 15.64 -4.01 0.06
C THR A 390 14.82 -3.64 1.27
N PHE A 391 13.53 -3.44 1.07
CA PHE A 391 12.58 -3.33 2.15
C PHE A 391 11.60 -4.48 2.04
N SER A 392 11.13 -4.94 3.20
CA SER A 392 10.09 -5.96 3.28
C SER A 392 8.88 -5.31 3.92
N HIS A 393 7.70 -5.55 3.37
CA HIS A 393 6.46 -5.12 3.98
C HIS A 393 5.55 -6.32 4.21
N GLN A 394 4.77 -6.24 5.28
CA GLN A 394 3.72 -7.20 5.59
C GLN A 394 2.48 -6.89 4.72
N LYS A 395 1.57 -7.86 4.58
CA LYS A 395 0.40 -7.79 3.67
C LYS A 395 -0.38 -6.47 3.79
N GLY A 396 -0.76 -5.89 2.65
CA GLY A 396 -1.82 -4.87 2.55
C GLY A 396 -1.36 -3.41 2.67
N GLY A 397 -0.09 -3.11 2.36
CA GLY A 397 0.47 -1.74 2.41
C GLY A 397 1.20 -1.34 1.13
N ASP A 398 0.85 -1.97 0.01
CA ASP A 398 1.67 -2.05 -1.19
C ASP A 398 1.44 -0.86 -2.13
N SER A 399 0.24 -0.25 -2.05
CA SER A 399 -0.19 0.80 -2.99
C SER A 399 0.74 1.99 -3.01
N GLN A 400 1.21 2.46 -1.85
CA GLN A 400 2.13 3.61 -1.80
C GLN A 400 3.49 3.34 -2.43
N PHE A 401 3.98 2.09 -2.31
CA PHE A 401 5.24 1.71 -2.93
C PHE A 401 5.09 1.55 -4.43
N ASP A 402 3.95 1.05 -4.88
CA ASP A 402 3.59 1.06 -6.28
C ASP A 402 3.39 2.48 -6.82
N ASP A 403 2.78 3.38 -6.05
CA ASP A 403 2.66 4.81 -6.38
C ASP A 403 4.03 5.47 -6.44
N PHE A 404 4.91 5.19 -5.48
CA PHE A 404 6.30 5.65 -5.48
C PHE A 404 7.05 5.14 -6.71
N ARG A 405 6.95 3.84 -7.01
CA ARG A 405 7.53 3.22 -8.21
C ARG A 405 7.02 3.91 -9.47
N ASP A 406 5.72 4.10 -9.59
CA ASP A 406 5.08 4.65 -10.78
C ASP A 406 5.39 6.14 -10.95
N ASN A 407 5.38 6.92 -9.88
CA ASN A 407 5.75 8.34 -9.91
C ASN A 407 7.21 8.52 -10.32
N LEU A 408 8.13 7.77 -9.71
CA LEU A 408 9.54 7.80 -10.07
C LEU A 408 9.76 7.34 -11.52
N ALA A 409 9.11 6.25 -11.92
CA ALA A 409 9.23 5.71 -13.27
C ALA A 409 8.67 6.66 -14.32
N ARG A 410 7.54 7.34 -14.05
CA ARG A 410 7.01 8.40 -14.91
C ARG A 410 8.04 9.52 -15.06
N LEU A 411 8.57 10.07 -13.97
CA LEU A 411 9.54 11.16 -14.05
C LEU A 411 10.77 10.80 -14.89
N ILE A 412 11.32 9.61 -14.72
CA ILE A 412 12.45 9.14 -15.52
C ILE A 412 12.01 8.93 -16.98
N GLY A 413 10.90 8.23 -17.22
CA GLY A 413 10.37 7.97 -18.56
C GLY A 413 10.06 9.26 -19.34
N TYR A 414 9.68 10.34 -18.66
CA TYR A 414 9.36 11.61 -19.29
C TYR A 414 10.63 12.23 -19.85
N ARG A 415 11.70 12.24 -19.06
CA ARG A 415 13.03 12.65 -19.52
C ARG A 415 13.55 11.78 -20.65
N MET A 416 13.34 10.46 -20.57
CA MET A 416 13.66 9.54 -21.66
C MET A 416 12.92 9.95 -22.96
N SER A 417 11.63 10.30 -22.86
CA SER A 417 10.84 10.75 -24.02
C SER A 417 11.34 12.06 -24.63
N LEU A 418 11.76 13.02 -23.79
CA LEU A 418 12.36 14.27 -24.25
C LEU A 418 13.70 14.03 -24.95
N GLN A 419 14.53 13.12 -24.44
CA GLN A 419 15.79 12.75 -25.09
C GLN A 419 15.55 12.14 -26.48
N ILE A 420 14.54 11.27 -26.62
CA ILE A 420 14.17 10.63 -27.89
C ILE A 420 13.65 11.66 -28.91
N ARG A 421 12.87 12.65 -28.45
CA ARG A 421 12.40 13.76 -29.30
C ARG A 421 13.53 14.66 -29.80
N ASN A 422 14.64 14.73 -29.06
CA ASN A 422 15.85 15.43 -29.48
C ASN A 422 16.79 14.51 -30.29
N ASP A 423 16.20 13.60 -31.07
CA ASP A 423 16.85 12.63 -31.97
C ASP A 423 17.90 11.71 -31.35
N LYS A 424 17.82 11.47 -30.03
CA LYS A 424 18.69 10.50 -29.37
C LYS A 424 18.02 9.13 -29.35
N SER A 425 18.64 8.17 -30.04
CA SER A 425 18.33 6.75 -29.81
C SER A 425 18.64 6.40 -28.35
N LEU A 426 17.69 5.80 -27.64
CA LEU A 426 17.82 5.55 -26.21
C LEU A 426 17.61 4.08 -25.87
N ALA A 427 18.59 3.48 -25.20
CA ALA A 427 18.47 2.12 -24.70
C ALA A 427 17.42 2.03 -23.57
N TRP A 428 16.41 1.19 -23.73
CA TRP A 428 15.39 0.95 -22.72
C TRP A 428 15.83 -0.14 -21.74
N CYS A 429 15.92 -1.38 -22.22
CA CYS A 429 16.41 -2.53 -21.48
C CYS A 429 17.67 -3.06 -22.18
N SER A 430 18.25 -4.16 -21.70
CA SER A 430 19.53 -4.71 -22.17
C SER A 430 19.70 -4.89 -23.68
N LYS A 431 18.61 -4.88 -24.48
CA LYS A 431 18.68 -5.00 -25.94
C LYS A 431 17.64 -4.20 -26.72
N LEU A 432 16.79 -3.38 -26.09
CA LEU A 432 15.78 -2.59 -26.81
C LEU A 432 16.21 -1.14 -26.92
N VAL A 433 15.95 -0.53 -28.07
CA VAL A 433 16.30 0.87 -28.33
C VAL A 433 15.05 1.60 -28.80
N PHE A 434 14.71 2.67 -28.11
CA PHE A 434 13.71 3.63 -28.58
C PHE A 434 14.35 4.52 -29.65
N ASN A 435 13.68 4.61 -30.80
CA ASN A 435 13.92 5.66 -31.79
C ASN A 435 12.74 6.63 -31.79
N SER A 436 12.80 7.68 -32.61
CA SER A 436 11.76 8.71 -32.68
C SER A 436 10.40 8.17 -33.18
N ASP A 437 10.40 7.18 -34.07
CA ASP A 437 9.21 6.66 -34.76
C ASP A 437 8.88 5.18 -34.46
N ALA A 438 9.88 4.40 -34.02
CA ALA A 438 9.74 2.97 -33.79
C ALA A 438 10.60 2.43 -32.65
N LEU A 439 10.21 1.28 -32.12
CA LEU A 439 10.98 0.49 -31.17
C LEU A 439 11.87 -0.53 -31.90
N SER A 440 13.19 -0.36 -31.83
CA SER A 440 14.16 -1.31 -32.37
C SER A 440 14.30 -2.54 -31.46
N CYS A 441 14.00 -3.70 -32.03
CA CYS A 441 13.98 -4.99 -31.34
C CYS A 441 14.94 -5.99 -32.01
N PRO A 442 15.96 -6.52 -31.30
CA PRO A 442 16.88 -7.48 -31.90
C PRO A 442 16.28 -8.86 -32.07
N LYS A 443 15.20 -9.17 -31.34
CA LYS A 443 14.46 -10.44 -31.43
C LYS A 443 12.96 -10.17 -31.37
N ILE A 444 12.31 -10.15 -32.52
CA ILE A 444 10.86 -10.13 -32.68
C ILE A 444 10.37 -11.54 -32.99
N ILE A 445 9.32 -11.98 -32.30
CA ILE A 445 8.69 -13.28 -32.54
C ILE A 445 7.84 -13.19 -33.81
N THR A 446 8.23 -13.92 -34.87
CA THR A 446 7.56 -13.89 -36.19
C THR A 446 6.81 -15.19 -36.53
N GLY A 447 6.75 -16.15 -35.61
CA GLY A 447 6.10 -17.45 -35.83
C GLY A 447 6.29 -18.41 -34.65
N PHE A 448 6.09 -19.72 -34.85
CA PHE A 448 6.05 -20.73 -33.77
C PHE A 448 7.34 -20.85 -32.95
N MET A 449 8.48 -20.30 -33.41
CA MET A 449 9.70 -20.09 -32.61
C MET A 449 10.79 -19.23 -33.30
N LYS A 450 10.52 -18.63 -34.47
CA LYS A 450 11.54 -17.85 -35.22
C LYS A 450 11.63 -16.42 -34.70
N THR A 451 12.84 -15.99 -34.33
CA THR A 451 13.13 -14.59 -33.98
C THR A 451 13.92 -13.91 -35.08
N LYS A 452 13.50 -12.72 -35.51
CA LYS A 452 14.27 -11.85 -36.41
C LYS A 452 14.48 -10.48 -35.76
N SER A 453 15.56 -9.79 -36.07
CA SER A 453 15.67 -8.37 -35.76
C SER A 453 14.61 -7.62 -36.56
N GLY A 454 14.08 -6.55 -35.98
CA GLY A 454 13.16 -5.66 -36.68
C GLY A 454 12.79 -4.46 -35.83
N THR A 455 11.99 -3.59 -36.41
CA THR A 455 11.43 -2.41 -35.76
C THR A 455 9.93 -2.59 -35.61
N ILE A 456 9.37 -2.02 -34.53
CA ILE A 456 7.92 -1.97 -34.31
C ILE A 456 7.52 -0.50 -34.28
N PRO A 457 6.89 0.02 -35.35
CA PRO A 457 6.40 1.39 -35.37
C PRO A 457 5.41 1.63 -34.22
N TYR A 458 5.47 2.78 -33.54
CA TYR A 458 4.62 3.02 -32.37
C TYR A 458 3.12 2.97 -32.70
N ARG A 459 2.76 3.44 -33.90
CA ARG A 459 1.38 3.38 -34.45
C ARG A 459 0.85 1.97 -34.64
N GLU A 460 1.72 0.97 -34.80
CA GLU A 460 1.34 -0.42 -35.01
C GLU A 460 1.18 -1.19 -33.69
N ILE A 461 1.47 -0.57 -32.55
CA ILE A 461 1.28 -1.19 -31.24
C ILE A 461 -0.21 -1.12 -30.90
N SER A 462 -0.86 -2.28 -30.79
CA SER A 462 -2.30 -2.36 -30.53
C SER A 462 -2.63 -2.40 -29.05
N ASN A 463 -1.84 -3.14 -28.27
CA ASN A 463 -2.05 -3.31 -26.84
C ASN A 463 -0.77 -3.81 -26.16
N PHE A 464 -0.74 -3.74 -24.84
CA PHE A 464 0.24 -4.40 -23.99
C PHE A 464 -0.40 -4.88 -22.69
N ASN A 465 0.20 -5.90 -22.06
CA ASN A 465 -0.28 -6.47 -20.81
C ASN A 465 0.93 -6.85 -19.93
N MET A 466 0.78 -6.76 -18.61
CA MET A 466 1.76 -7.22 -17.62
C MET A 466 1.17 -8.37 -16.82
N GLU A 467 1.75 -9.56 -16.97
CA GLU A 467 1.31 -10.74 -16.22
C GLU A 467 2.50 -11.47 -15.61
N ARG A 468 2.42 -11.78 -14.31
CA ARG A 468 3.39 -12.61 -13.59
C ARG A 468 4.85 -12.13 -13.75
N GLY A 469 5.07 -10.82 -13.76
CA GLY A 469 6.39 -10.22 -13.91
C GLY A 469 6.94 -10.22 -15.34
N VAL A 470 6.08 -10.49 -16.34
CA VAL A 470 6.41 -10.42 -17.76
C VAL A 470 5.50 -9.40 -18.44
N PHE A 471 6.11 -8.52 -19.23
CA PHE A 471 5.43 -7.58 -20.11
C PHE A 471 5.31 -8.16 -21.51
N TYR A 472 4.10 -8.11 -22.06
CA TYR A 472 3.75 -8.59 -23.39
C TYR A 472 3.29 -7.40 -24.23
N LEU A 473 3.88 -7.23 -25.41
CA LEU A 473 3.48 -6.19 -26.36
C LEU A 473 2.96 -6.84 -27.64
N TYR A 474 1.85 -6.30 -28.13
CA TYR A 474 1.10 -6.80 -29.27
C TYR A 474 1.13 -5.76 -30.40
N GLN A 475 1.23 -6.26 -31.62
CA GLN A 475 1.21 -5.46 -32.84
C GLN A 475 -0.13 -5.67 -33.54
N GLN A 476 -0.62 -4.66 -34.27
CA GLN A 476 -1.79 -4.77 -35.12
C GLN A 476 -1.67 -5.97 -36.07
N ALA A 477 -2.80 -6.60 -36.37
CA ALA A 477 -2.92 -7.83 -37.16
C ALA A 477 -2.23 -9.09 -36.61
N LYS A 478 -1.56 -9.05 -35.44
CA LYS A 478 -0.94 -10.23 -34.82
C LYS A 478 -1.66 -10.63 -33.53
N PRO A 479 -2.26 -11.82 -33.47
CA PRO A 479 -2.99 -12.28 -32.27
C PRO A 479 -2.08 -12.68 -31.11
N LYS A 480 -0.75 -12.77 -31.33
CA LYS A 480 0.24 -13.16 -30.32
C LYS A 480 1.17 -12.00 -30.03
N ALA A 481 1.68 -11.96 -28.79
CA ALA A 481 2.67 -10.99 -28.37
C ALA A 481 3.92 -11.10 -29.26
N VAL A 482 4.34 -9.97 -29.83
CA VAL A 482 5.53 -9.87 -30.68
C VAL A 482 6.81 -9.69 -29.85
N LEU A 483 6.66 -9.21 -28.62
CA LEU A 483 7.73 -8.91 -27.69
C LEU A 483 7.33 -9.34 -26.27
N LYS A 484 8.31 -9.91 -25.55
CA LYS A 484 8.19 -10.32 -24.15
C LYS A 484 9.38 -9.76 -23.36
N LEU A 485 9.12 -9.05 -22.26
CA LEU A 485 10.15 -8.45 -21.41
C LEU A 485 9.99 -8.85 -19.95
N ASN A 486 11.11 -9.04 -19.27
CA ASN A 486 11.12 -9.26 -17.83
C ASN A 486 10.97 -7.92 -17.11
N MET A 487 9.95 -7.78 -16.26
CA MET A 487 9.67 -6.54 -15.52
C MET A 487 10.76 -6.22 -14.48
N LYS A 488 11.62 -7.19 -14.15
CA LYS A 488 12.76 -7.03 -13.24
C LYS A 488 13.99 -6.38 -13.90
N ALA A 489 13.96 -6.14 -15.21
CA ALA A 489 15.07 -5.53 -15.92
C ALA A 489 15.29 -4.07 -15.47
N MET A 490 16.55 -3.63 -15.50
CA MET A 490 16.88 -2.21 -15.30
C MET A 490 16.15 -1.35 -16.33
N ASN A 491 15.57 -0.24 -15.88
CA ASN A 491 14.77 0.71 -16.66
C ASN A 491 13.49 0.17 -17.27
N PHE A 492 13.01 -1.03 -16.88
CA PHE A 492 11.74 -1.56 -17.38
C PHE A 492 10.58 -0.57 -17.17
N TYR A 493 10.26 -0.19 -15.92
CA TYR A 493 9.13 0.71 -15.64
C TYR A 493 9.29 2.11 -16.24
N PRO A 494 10.46 2.79 -16.14
CA PRO A 494 10.67 4.07 -16.80
C PRO A 494 10.40 4.03 -18.31
N GLY A 495 10.97 3.05 -19.01
CA GLY A 495 10.72 2.97 -20.44
C GLY A 495 9.32 2.44 -20.79
N TYR A 496 8.62 1.74 -19.89
CA TYR A 496 7.20 1.46 -20.08
C TYR A 496 6.38 2.76 -20.14
N PHE A 497 6.58 3.69 -19.21
CA PHE A 497 5.92 5.01 -19.27
C PHE A 497 6.41 5.83 -20.47
N CYS A 498 7.70 5.76 -20.83
CA CYS A 498 8.22 6.35 -22.05
C CYS A 498 7.49 5.84 -23.31
N LEU A 499 7.31 4.53 -23.43
CA LEU A 499 6.61 3.89 -24.53
C LEU A 499 5.16 4.38 -24.62
N GLN A 500 4.45 4.49 -23.49
CA GLN A 500 3.09 5.03 -23.46
C GLN A 500 3.01 6.44 -24.05
N TRP A 501 3.95 7.32 -23.67
CA TRP A 501 4.00 8.68 -24.21
C TRP A 501 4.32 8.72 -25.71
N LEU A 502 5.22 7.86 -26.18
CA LEU A 502 5.56 7.79 -27.61
C LEU A 502 4.38 7.28 -28.45
N ILE A 503 3.66 6.27 -27.97
CA ILE A 503 2.42 5.79 -28.61
C ILE A 503 1.39 6.91 -28.69
N GLN A 504 1.12 7.59 -27.55
CA GLN A 504 0.17 8.70 -27.50
C GLN A 504 0.55 9.84 -28.47
N ALA A 505 1.82 10.22 -28.50
CA ALA A 505 2.33 11.26 -29.40
C ALA A 505 2.20 10.84 -30.89
N SER A 506 2.49 9.58 -31.22
CA SER A 506 2.37 9.08 -32.59
C SER A 506 0.92 9.08 -33.10
N ASN A 507 -0.03 8.78 -32.22
CA ASN A 507 -1.46 8.81 -32.55
C ASN A 507 -1.98 10.25 -32.75
N GLN A 508 -1.49 11.21 -31.95
CA GLN A 508 -1.85 12.62 -32.10
C GLN A 508 -1.27 13.24 -33.38
N GLY A 509 -0.04 12.89 -33.76
CA GLY A 509 0.56 13.36 -35.02
C GLY A 509 -0.22 12.94 -36.25
N SER A 510 -0.75 11.71 -36.27
CA SER A 510 -1.61 11.22 -37.36
C SER A 510 -2.89 12.04 -37.51
N LEU A 511 -3.50 12.44 -36.39
CA LEU A 511 -4.72 13.24 -36.39
C LEU A 511 -4.47 14.67 -36.90
N ALA A 512 -3.33 15.27 -36.53
CA ALA A 512 -2.98 16.61 -36.99
C ALA A 512 -2.69 16.68 -38.50
N VAL A 513 -2.11 15.61 -39.07
CA VAL A 513 -1.88 15.50 -40.52
C VAL A 513 -3.20 15.30 -41.26
N GLN A 514 -4.09 14.41 -40.77
CA GLN A 514 -5.43 14.22 -41.34
C GLN A 514 -6.25 15.51 -41.30
N SER A 515 -6.28 16.24 -40.18
CA SER A 515 -7.05 17.48 -40.08
C SER A 515 -6.56 18.56 -41.05
N LYS A 516 -5.25 18.58 -41.37
CA LYS A 516 -4.70 19.50 -42.37
C LYS A 516 -5.12 19.09 -43.78
N GLN A 517 -5.02 17.81 -44.10
CA GLN A 517 -5.39 17.28 -45.40
C GLN A 517 -6.89 17.46 -45.67
N ASP A 518 -7.76 17.17 -44.70
CA ASP A 518 -9.20 17.41 -44.80
C ASP A 518 -9.52 18.91 -44.98
N SER A 519 -8.74 19.80 -44.34
CA SER A 519 -8.92 21.25 -44.48
C SER A 519 -8.38 21.84 -45.80
N GLU A 520 -7.41 21.18 -46.43
CA GLU A 520 -6.89 21.55 -47.75
C GLU A 520 -7.80 21.01 -48.87
N GLU A 521 -8.32 19.79 -48.72
CA GLU A 521 -9.27 19.18 -49.66
C GLU A 521 -10.63 19.91 -49.63
N ALA A 522 -11.05 20.43 -48.48
CA ALA A 522 -12.23 21.31 -48.36
C ALA A 522 -12.04 22.72 -48.96
N LYS A 523 -10.80 23.11 -49.31
CA LYS A 523 -10.48 24.41 -49.93
C LYS A 523 -10.17 24.31 -51.43
N ALA A 524 -10.18 23.12 -52.02
CA ALA A 524 -10.10 22.99 -53.46
C ALA A 524 -11.38 23.58 -54.09
N PRO A 525 -11.27 24.60 -54.96
CA PRO A 525 -12.43 25.23 -55.57
C PRO A 525 -13.13 24.22 -56.49
N GLN A 526 -14.44 24.05 -56.30
CA GLN A 526 -15.34 23.48 -57.30
C GLN A 526 -15.50 24.49 -58.45
N ASP A 527 -14.43 24.73 -59.21
CA ASP A 527 -14.48 25.42 -60.50
C ASP A 527 -14.62 24.38 -61.61
N GLU A 528 -15.78 23.72 -61.65
CA GLU A 528 -16.30 23.10 -62.88
C GLU A 528 -17.83 23.24 -62.86
N THR A 529 -18.35 24.39 -63.31
CA THR A 529 -19.47 24.49 -64.28
C THR A 529 -19.69 25.92 -64.75
#